data_AF-A0A2D6PJ02-F1
#
_entry.id   AF-A0A2D6PJ02-F1
#
_cell.length_a   1.000
_cell.length_b   1.000
_cell.length_c   1.000
_cell.angle_alpha   90.00
_cell.angle_beta   90.00
_cell.angle_gamma   90.00
#
_symmetry.space_group_name_H-M   'P 1'
#
loop_
_entity.id
_entity.type
_entity.pdbx_description
1 polymer ?
#
loop_
_entity_poly.entity_id
_entity_poly.type
_entity_poly.pdbx_seq_one_letter_code
_entity_poly.pdbx_strand_id
1 'polypeptide(L)'
;MNADELKRKYIEFFKNKKHKEIKNASLVPENDPTVLFTTAGMHPLVPYLLGQKHPLGKNLVNVQKCIRTGDIEEVGDEVHLTFFEMLGNWSLGGYFKEEAIKLSYEFLVDVLKLDKDKLAISCFEGDENAEKDVESAKVWESLGISKDRIIFLGKEDNWWGPAGNSGPCGPDTEMFYWTGDGEAPKEFDVKDVKWVEIWNDVFMQYNKLGIGKLEELKQKNVDTGMGVDRMMVVLENKKSVFETSSFSPIIGVVKKFSKKEDERAERIISDHVKASVFILDEKITPDNLGRGYVLRRLIRRALRFSRLIGIQRDDFLEEVAKAVIDINKESYTELKKNEIFILNELKKEIEKFKKSLSSGLRVFEREVKNLEGNVLPSNVVFTLFASYGFPIEMTVELAKEKNLEVDEDGFWDEYKKHQDLSRTATKGVFKSGLADDSGETTQLHTTTHLLLQALRNNVSLDIEQKGSNITKERIRFDFNLDRKLTYEEIEKIENEVNEKIDEELNVERKEMSVEEAKKQGASGIFEEKYGDKVSVYTVENYSKEICAGPHVNNTKEIKGKFKIIKQESSSAGVRRIKAILEN
;
A
#
# COMPACT_ATOMS: atom_id res chain seq x y z
N MET A 1 8.05 24.66 -16.76
CA MET A 1 8.69 23.39 -16.36
C MET A 1 7.58 22.39 -16.15
N ASN A 2 7.72 21.14 -16.58
CA ASN A 2 6.76 20.07 -16.24
C ASN A 2 7.32 19.14 -15.13
N ALA A 3 6.51 18.21 -14.63
CA ALA A 3 6.89 17.32 -13.54
C ALA A 3 8.12 16.46 -13.85
N ASP A 4 8.27 15.96 -15.08
CA ASP A 4 9.42 15.14 -15.47
C ASP A 4 10.72 15.96 -15.55
N GLU A 5 10.63 17.22 -15.99
CA GLU A 5 11.74 18.17 -15.95
C GLU A 5 12.16 18.49 -14.51
N LEU A 6 11.20 18.69 -13.60
CA LEU A 6 11.46 18.90 -12.17
C LEU A 6 12.21 17.70 -11.57
N LYS A 7 11.68 16.48 -11.78
CA LYS A 7 12.29 15.23 -11.31
C LYS A 7 13.73 15.09 -11.81
N ARG A 8 13.95 15.32 -13.11
CA ARG A 8 15.30 15.25 -13.71
C ARG A 8 16.25 16.30 -13.12
N LYS A 9 15.80 17.55 -12.97
CA LYS A 9 16.62 18.63 -12.38
C LYS A 9 17.01 18.31 -10.94
N TYR A 10 16.08 17.77 -10.14
CA TYR A 10 16.35 17.38 -8.77
C TYR A 10 17.42 16.29 -8.69
N ILE A 11 17.25 15.20 -9.44
CA ILE A 11 18.23 14.10 -9.47
C ILE A 11 19.60 14.58 -9.92
N GLU A 12 19.69 15.36 -11.01
CA GLU A 12 20.97 15.86 -11.52
C GLU A 12 21.65 16.85 -10.57
N PHE A 13 20.87 17.70 -9.89
CA PHE A 13 21.40 18.59 -8.85
C PHE A 13 22.09 17.79 -7.73
N PHE A 14 21.41 16.81 -7.15
CA PHE A 14 21.97 16.02 -6.05
C PHE A 14 23.12 15.11 -6.49
N LYS A 15 23.11 14.59 -7.73
CA LYS A 15 24.26 13.88 -8.31
C LYS A 15 25.49 14.78 -8.43
N ASN A 16 25.33 16.03 -8.83
CA ASN A 16 26.42 17.02 -8.84
C ASN A 16 26.93 17.34 -7.41
N LYS A 17 26.06 17.19 -6.40
CA LYS A 17 26.40 17.23 -4.96
C LYS A 17 26.85 15.86 -4.41
N LYS A 18 27.33 14.97 -5.29
CA LYS A 18 27.90 13.65 -4.97
C LYS A 18 26.92 12.65 -4.32
N HIS A 19 25.61 12.88 -4.41
CA HIS A 19 24.63 11.87 -4.03
C HIS A 19 24.58 10.77 -5.10
N LYS A 20 24.22 9.56 -4.69
CA LYS A 20 23.97 8.43 -5.61
C LYS A 20 22.48 8.25 -5.81
N GLU A 21 22.09 8.24 -7.07
CA GLU A 21 20.73 7.93 -7.46
C GLU A 21 20.43 6.46 -7.13
N ILE A 22 19.36 6.23 -6.34
CA ILE A 22 18.84 4.90 -6.03
C ILE A 22 17.54 4.66 -6.80
N LYS A 23 17.17 3.39 -6.99
CA LYS A 23 15.94 3.06 -7.71
C LYS A 23 14.71 3.47 -6.89
N ASN A 24 13.65 3.83 -7.60
CA ASN A 24 12.31 3.95 -7.04
C ASN A 24 11.86 2.56 -6.55
N ALA A 25 11.50 2.43 -5.28
CA ALA A 25 11.03 1.18 -4.70
C ALA A 25 9.56 0.92 -5.08
N SER A 26 9.13 -0.33 -4.94
CA SER A 26 7.73 -0.69 -5.10
C SER A 26 6.83 0.08 -4.13
N LEU A 27 5.58 0.34 -4.53
CA LEU A 27 4.54 0.78 -3.59
C LEU A 27 4.22 -0.29 -2.54
N VAL A 28 4.63 -1.54 -2.75
CA VAL A 28 4.59 -2.62 -1.78
C VAL A 28 5.90 -2.63 -1.00
N PRO A 29 5.87 -2.33 0.31
CA PRO A 29 7.04 -2.50 1.17
C PRO A 29 7.45 -3.98 1.19
N GLU A 30 8.71 -4.26 0.91
CA GLU A 30 9.25 -5.63 0.91
C GLU A 30 9.36 -6.18 2.34
N ASN A 31 9.83 -5.34 3.28
CA ASN A 31 10.28 -5.79 4.62
C ASN A 31 9.62 -5.03 5.80
N ASP A 32 8.44 -4.44 5.58
CA ASP A 32 7.68 -3.76 6.64
C ASP A 32 6.23 -4.27 6.72
N PRO A 33 5.89 -5.11 7.71
CA PRO A 33 4.52 -5.63 7.88
C PRO A 33 3.58 -4.63 8.55
N THR A 34 4.07 -3.48 9.03
CA THR A 34 3.27 -2.50 9.78
C THR A 34 2.48 -1.56 8.88
N VAL A 35 2.88 -1.42 7.61
CA VAL A 35 2.24 -0.56 6.62
C VAL A 35 1.80 -1.35 5.39
N LEU A 36 0.67 -0.94 4.80
CA LEU A 36 0.17 -1.56 3.58
C LEU A 36 0.90 -1.05 2.34
N PHE A 37 1.30 0.22 2.30
CA PHE A 37 1.98 0.81 1.15
C PHE A 37 3.20 1.59 1.61
N THR A 38 4.11 1.84 0.67
CA THR A 38 5.18 2.82 0.85
C THR A 38 4.56 4.21 0.97
N THR A 39 4.63 4.85 2.14
CA THR A 39 3.98 6.16 2.42
C THR A 39 4.96 7.34 2.34
N ALA A 40 6.27 7.07 2.33
CA ALA A 40 7.34 8.06 2.29
C ALA A 40 8.58 7.53 1.58
N GLY A 41 9.42 8.45 1.07
CA GLY A 41 10.67 8.15 0.39
C GLY A 41 11.67 7.34 1.22
N MET A 42 11.69 7.56 2.54
CA MET A 42 12.61 6.89 3.46
C MET A 42 12.21 5.48 3.88
N HIS A 43 10.99 5.02 3.63
CA HIS A 43 10.53 3.69 4.06
C HIS A 43 11.46 2.55 3.60
N PRO A 44 11.91 2.51 2.32
CA PRO A 44 12.89 1.52 1.86
C PRO A 44 14.28 1.66 2.50
N LEU A 45 14.55 2.77 3.20
CA LEU A 45 15.86 3.12 3.75
C LEU A 45 15.97 2.93 5.27
N VAL A 46 14.88 2.53 5.95
CA VAL A 46 14.84 2.33 7.42
C VAL A 46 16.03 1.53 7.96
N PRO A 47 16.46 0.39 7.37
CA PRO A 47 17.60 -0.36 7.89
C PRO A 47 18.90 0.45 7.91
N TYR A 48 19.10 1.32 6.92
CA TYR A 48 20.32 2.14 6.79
C TYR A 48 20.29 3.36 7.70
N LEU A 49 19.11 3.94 7.93
CA LEU A 49 18.90 5.01 8.91
C LEU A 49 19.20 4.55 10.34
N LEU A 50 18.97 3.26 10.62
CA LEU A 50 19.34 2.60 11.89
C LEU A 50 20.84 2.27 12.02
N GLY A 51 21.65 2.55 10.98
CA GLY A 51 23.10 2.40 11.01
C GLY A 51 23.67 1.26 10.16
N GLN A 52 22.84 0.55 9.38
CA GLN A 52 23.37 -0.35 8.36
C GLN A 52 24.04 0.45 7.23
N LYS A 53 25.10 -0.11 6.64
CA LYS A 53 25.78 0.54 5.51
C LYS A 53 25.00 0.29 4.22
N HIS A 54 24.66 1.36 3.51
CA HIS A 54 24.07 1.26 2.17
C HIS A 54 25.17 1.00 1.11
N PRO A 55 24.97 0.08 0.14
CA PRO A 55 26.00 -0.31 -0.83
C PRO A 55 26.47 0.83 -1.74
N LEU A 56 25.63 1.84 -1.97
CA LEU A 56 25.97 3.00 -2.81
C LEU A 56 26.59 4.18 -2.03
N GLY A 57 26.82 4.01 -0.73
CA GLY A 57 27.42 5.04 0.12
C GLY A 57 26.39 5.80 0.96
N LYS A 58 26.79 6.96 1.48
CA LYS A 58 26.06 7.67 2.53
C LYS A 58 25.01 8.67 2.03
N ASN A 59 25.19 9.21 0.83
CA ASN A 59 24.35 10.29 0.31
C ASN A 59 23.56 9.75 -0.87
N LEU A 60 22.23 9.71 -0.77
CA LEU A 60 21.35 9.06 -1.73
C LEU A 60 20.28 10.02 -2.24
N VAL A 61 19.78 9.80 -3.44
CA VAL A 61 18.68 10.59 -4.01
C VAL A 61 17.75 9.69 -4.84
N ASN A 62 16.44 9.90 -4.79
CA ASN A 62 15.51 9.28 -5.74
C ASN A 62 14.21 10.09 -5.89
N VAL A 63 13.31 9.53 -6.70
CA VAL A 63 11.89 9.86 -6.71
C VAL A 63 11.14 8.60 -6.28
N GLN A 64 10.41 8.66 -5.17
CA GLN A 64 9.65 7.54 -4.63
C GLN A 64 8.16 7.70 -4.93
N LYS A 65 7.53 6.64 -5.46
CA LYS A 65 6.07 6.55 -5.50
C LYS A 65 5.54 6.32 -4.08
N CYS A 66 4.54 7.10 -3.66
CA CYS A 66 3.95 6.99 -2.32
C CYS A 66 2.42 6.84 -2.40
N ILE A 67 1.86 6.08 -1.46
CA ILE A 67 0.43 6.07 -1.18
C ILE A 67 0.21 6.40 0.29
N ARG A 68 -0.62 7.40 0.58
CA ARG A 68 -1.06 7.74 1.94
C ARG A 68 -2.54 7.43 2.09
N THR A 69 -2.85 6.45 2.94
CA THR A 69 -4.22 6.07 3.24
C THR A 69 -4.86 6.92 4.33
N GLY A 70 -4.05 7.63 5.12
CA GLY A 70 -4.51 8.57 6.14
C GLY A 70 -5.24 9.76 5.53
N ASP A 71 -4.73 10.24 4.39
CA ASP A 71 -5.17 11.50 3.76
C ASP A 71 -6.38 11.31 2.81
N ILE A 72 -6.96 10.10 2.74
CA ILE A 72 -8.02 9.75 1.77
C ILE A 72 -9.28 10.61 1.97
N GLU A 73 -9.56 11.07 3.18
CA GLU A 73 -10.78 11.86 3.47
C GLU A 73 -10.62 13.35 3.12
N GLU A 74 -9.38 13.82 3.16
CA GLU A 74 -8.93 15.18 2.84
C GLU A 74 -8.86 15.39 1.32
N VAL A 75 -8.64 14.32 0.54
CA VAL A 75 -8.68 14.37 -0.93
C VAL A 75 -9.96 15.06 -1.42
N GLY A 76 -9.77 16.00 -2.33
CA GLY A 76 -10.82 16.87 -2.86
C GLY A 76 -10.61 18.34 -2.49
N ASP A 77 -9.73 18.61 -1.52
CA ASP A 77 -9.18 19.95 -1.29
C ASP A 77 -8.13 20.36 -2.34
N GLU A 78 -7.36 21.40 -2.07
CA GLU A 78 -6.41 21.98 -3.02
C GLU A 78 -5.12 21.17 -3.19
N VAL A 79 -4.70 20.36 -2.21
CA VAL A 79 -3.32 19.86 -2.10
C VAL A 79 -3.14 18.41 -1.67
N HIS A 80 -4.17 17.73 -1.14
CA HIS A 80 -4.08 16.35 -0.69
C HIS A 80 -4.33 15.36 -1.83
N LEU A 81 -3.50 14.30 -1.84
CA LEU A 81 -3.52 13.24 -2.83
C LEU A 81 -3.38 11.88 -2.13
N THR A 82 -4.09 10.86 -2.62
CA THR A 82 -3.88 9.48 -2.16
C THR A 82 -2.57 8.93 -2.70
N PHE A 83 -2.25 9.24 -3.96
CA PHE A 83 -1.00 8.87 -4.62
C PHE A 83 -0.24 10.11 -5.04
N PHE A 84 1.05 10.14 -4.74
CA PHE A 84 1.94 11.22 -5.16
C PHE A 84 3.38 10.70 -5.30
N GLU A 85 4.19 11.48 -5.99
CA GLU A 85 5.63 11.24 -6.10
C GLU A 85 6.37 12.13 -5.09
N MET A 86 7.28 11.54 -4.32
CA MET A 86 8.12 12.24 -3.36
C MET A 86 9.57 12.27 -3.86
N LEU A 87 10.08 13.45 -4.13
CA LEU A 87 11.50 13.71 -4.34
C LEU A 87 12.19 13.63 -2.97
N GLY A 88 13.22 12.79 -2.86
CA GLY A 88 13.95 12.65 -1.60
C GLY A 88 15.45 12.58 -1.82
N ASN A 89 16.18 13.22 -0.90
CA ASN A 89 17.60 13.05 -0.68
C ASN A 89 17.84 12.63 0.76
N TRP A 90 18.79 11.73 0.95
CA TRP A 90 19.13 11.16 2.25
C TRP A 90 20.61 11.32 2.56
N SER A 91 20.90 11.62 3.82
CA SER A 91 22.22 11.51 4.42
C SER A 91 22.19 10.43 5.49
N LEU A 92 22.97 9.37 5.27
CA LEU A 92 23.17 8.26 6.19
C LEU A 92 24.47 8.50 6.99
N GLY A 93 24.50 9.58 7.76
CA GLY A 93 25.69 10.06 8.46
C GLY A 93 26.77 10.65 7.53
N GLY A 94 26.35 11.30 6.44
CA GLY A 94 27.23 12.05 5.53
C GLY A 94 27.33 13.53 5.90
N TYR A 95 26.18 14.18 5.99
CA TYR A 95 25.97 15.55 6.44
C TYR A 95 24.73 15.65 7.35
N PHE A 96 24.46 16.84 7.91
CA PHE A 96 23.31 17.08 8.80
C PHE A 96 22.67 18.45 8.51
N LYS A 97 22.00 19.06 9.50
CA LYS A 97 21.18 20.29 9.41
C LYS A 97 21.73 21.39 8.51
N GLU A 98 22.90 21.93 8.83
CA GLU A 98 23.43 23.11 8.12
C GLU A 98 23.61 22.86 6.61
N GLU A 99 24.19 21.72 6.25
CA GLU A 99 24.41 21.37 4.83
C GLU A 99 23.10 20.98 4.13
N ALA A 100 22.21 20.24 4.82
CA ALA A 100 20.89 19.90 4.28
C ALA A 100 20.09 21.16 3.90
N ILE A 101 19.95 22.09 4.84
CA ILE A 101 19.22 23.35 4.64
C ILE A 101 19.83 24.17 3.51
N LYS A 102 21.17 24.24 3.42
CA LYS A 102 21.87 24.94 2.33
C LYS A 102 21.59 24.30 0.97
N LEU A 103 21.58 22.97 0.89
CA LEU A 103 21.25 22.25 -0.34
C LEU A 103 19.79 22.49 -0.75
N SER A 104 18.87 22.46 0.21
CA SER A 104 17.45 22.71 -0.04
C SER A 104 17.20 24.14 -0.51
N TYR A 105 17.81 25.14 0.13
CA TYR A 105 17.77 26.54 -0.31
C TYR A 105 18.36 26.73 -1.71
N GLU A 106 19.55 26.18 -1.99
CA GLU A 106 20.20 26.25 -3.30
C GLU A 106 19.30 25.66 -4.39
N PHE A 107 18.65 24.53 -4.13
CA PHE A 107 17.74 23.94 -5.10
C PHE A 107 16.50 24.82 -5.35
N LEU A 108 15.84 25.31 -4.29
CA LEU A 108 14.63 26.13 -4.42
C LEU A 108 14.92 27.50 -5.08
N VAL A 109 15.92 28.21 -4.59
CA VAL A 109 16.18 29.61 -4.99
C VAL A 109 17.12 29.68 -6.19
N ASP A 110 18.20 28.90 -6.20
CA ASP A 110 19.22 29.01 -7.25
C ASP A 110 18.91 28.12 -8.47
N VAL A 111 18.35 26.92 -8.28
CA VAL A 111 18.04 26.01 -9.40
C VAL A 111 16.63 26.22 -9.94
N LEU A 112 15.62 26.27 -9.08
CA LEU A 112 14.22 26.47 -9.49
C LEU A 112 13.86 27.94 -9.66
N LYS A 113 14.70 28.88 -9.20
CA LYS A 113 14.48 30.34 -9.31
C LYS A 113 13.21 30.80 -8.60
N LEU A 114 12.86 30.13 -7.50
CA LEU A 114 11.77 30.60 -6.64
C LEU A 114 12.16 31.92 -5.97
N ASP A 115 11.19 32.83 -5.88
CA ASP A 115 11.37 34.06 -5.13
C ASP A 115 11.51 33.74 -3.63
N LYS A 116 12.68 34.02 -3.06
CA LYS A 116 12.95 33.79 -1.63
C LYS A 116 12.05 34.64 -0.74
N ASP A 117 11.59 35.79 -1.23
CA ASP A 117 10.68 36.69 -0.51
C ASP A 117 9.23 36.18 -0.57
N LYS A 118 9.03 34.93 -1.00
CA LYS A 118 7.79 34.14 -0.86
C LYS A 118 7.98 32.83 -0.10
N LEU A 119 9.17 32.59 0.47
CA LEU A 119 9.40 31.44 1.35
C LEU A 119 9.06 31.79 2.80
N ALA A 120 8.58 30.79 3.52
CA ALA A 120 8.43 30.77 4.97
C ALA A 120 8.80 29.38 5.51
N ILE A 121 9.15 29.29 6.79
CA ILE A 121 9.76 28.11 7.39
C ILE A 121 9.12 27.80 8.74
N SER A 122 8.88 26.51 9.00
CA SER A 122 8.56 25.99 10.34
C SER A 122 9.78 25.23 10.91
N CYS A 123 9.92 25.23 12.24
CA CYS A 123 10.96 24.53 12.99
C CYS A 123 10.40 23.98 14.30
N PHE A 124 10.99 22.92 14.85
CA PHE A 124 10.51 22.35 16.11
C PHE A 124 10.65 23.30 17.32
N GLU A 125 9.57 23.51 18.07
CA GLU A 125 9.53 24.44 19.22
C GLU A 125 10.19 23.92 20.50
N GLY A 126 10.48 22.62 20.56
CA GLY A 126 11.00 21.96 21.75
C GLY A 126 9.89 21.40 22.64
N ASP A 127 10.21 20.39 23.44
CA ASP A 127 9.34 19.89 24.50
C ASP A 127 10.18 19.35 25.68
N GLU A 128 9.55 18.64 26.61
CA GLU A 128 10.25 18.04 27.76
C GLU A 128 11.28 16.96 27.37
N ASN A 129 11.20 16.42 26.14
CA ASN A 129 12.01 15.29 25.68
C ASN A 129 13.08 15.68 24.66
N ALA A 130 12.92 16.82 23.98
CA ALA A 130 13.85 17.28 22.95
C ALA A 130 13.92 18.81 22.88
N GLU A 131 15.10 19.33 22.58
CA GLU A 131 15.35 20.78 22.53
C GLU A 131 14.69 21.45 21.33
N LYS A 132 14.39 22.74 21.48
CA LYS A 132 13.95 23.64 20.41
C LYS A 132 14.98 23.70 19.28
N ASP A 133 14.54 23.60 18.02
CA ASP A 133 15.43 23.60 16.86
C ASP A 133 15.89 25.01 16.43
N VAL A 134 16.63 25.67 17.33
CA VAL A 134 17.23 26.99 17.07
C VAL A 134 18.37 26.90 16.05
N GLU A 135 18.97 25.73 15.88
CA GLU A 135 20.05 25.50 14.90
C GLU A 135 19.53 25.71 13.49
N SER A 136 18.46 25.01 13.11
CA SER A 136 17.86 25.11 11.76
C SER A 136 17.37 26.53 11.46
N ALA A 137 16.68 27.16 12.43
CA ALA A 137 16.21 28.55 12.29
C ALA A 137 17.36 29.53 11.97
N LYS A 138 18.50 29.43 12.68
CA LYS A 138 19.67 30.30 12.42
C LYS A 138 20.27 30.09 11.04
N VAL A 139 20.29 28.85 10.54
CA VAL A 139 20.80 28.56 9.19
C VAL A 139 19.90 29.23 8.15
N TRP A 140 18.57 29.09 8.27
CA TRP A 140 17.61 29.77 7.38
C TRP A 140 17.72 31.30 7.43
N GLU A 141 17.85 31.89 8.62
CA GLU A 141 18.09 33.33 8.78
C GLU A 141 19.37 33.76 8.04
N SER A 142 20.44 32.98 8.15
CA SER A 142 21.72 33.29 7.49
C SER A 142 21.64 33.24 5.96
N LEU A 143 20.68 32.49 5.42
CA LEU A 143 20.38 32.40 3.99
C LEU A 143 19.43 33.52 3.52
N GLY A 144 18.99 34.38 4.44
CA GLY A 144 18.20 35.58 4.15
C GLY A 144 16.69 35.39 4.28
N ILE A 145 16.23 34.31 4.91
CA ILE A 145 14.82 34.18 5.30
C ILE A 145 14.55 35.11 6.48
N SER A 146 13.47 35.88 6.40
CA SER A 146 13.06 36.80 7.47
C SER A 146 12.71 36.05 8.75
N LYS A 147 13.10 36.59 9.92
CA LYS A 147 12.67 36.08 11.23
C LYS A 147 11.15 36.04 11.38
N ASP A 148 10.46 37.03 10.82
CA ASP A 148 8.99 37.10 10.85
C ASP A 148 8.34 35.98 10.02
N ARG A 149 9.13 35.21 9.26
CA ARG A 149 8.72 34.06 8.46
C ARG A 149 9.32 32.74 8.90
N ILE A 150 9.91 32.71 10.10
CA ILE A 150 10.36 31.47 10.74
C ILE A 150 9.53 31.32 12.01
N ILE A 151 8.67 30.30 12.02
CA ILE A 151 7.84 29.98 13.18
C ILE A 151 8.33 28.71 13.83
N PHE A 152 7.94 28.53 15.09
CA PHE A 152 8.21 27.30 15.82
C PHE A 152 6.90 26.59 16.14
N LEU A 153 6.79 25.31 15.80
CA LEU A 153 5.59 24.50 16.01
C LEU A 153 5.89 23.27 16.86
N GLY A 154 4.82 22.69 17.41
CA GLY A 154 4.87 21.53 18.30
C GLY A 154 5.23 20.23 17.59
N LYS A 155 5.26 19.12 18.34
CA LYS A 155 5.56 17.79 17.78
C LYS A 155 4.53 17.28 16.77
N GLU A 156 3.32 17.82 16.79
CA GLU A 156 2.28 17.44 15.82
C GLU A 156 2.64 17.90 14.41
N ASP A 157 3.36 19.02 14.29
CA ASP A 157 3.74 19.62 13.02
C ASP A 157 5.23 19.42 12.71
N ASN A 158 6.13 19.70 13.66
CA ASN A 158 7.57 19.70 13.43
C ASN A 158 8.35 18.57 14.13
N TRP A 159 7.83 17.34 14.06
CA TRP A 159 8.55 16.17 14.55
C TRP A 159 8.21 14.92 13.75
N TRP A 160 9.25 14.27 13.23
CA TRP A 160 9.08 13.05 12.48
C TRP A 160 9.45 11.81 13.31
N GLY A 161 8.53 10.86 13.34
CA GLY A 161 8.78 9.44 13.59
C GLY A 161 8.70 8.95 15.04
N PRO A 162 8.78 7.62 15.21
CA PRO A 162 8.33 6.59 14.26
C PRO A 162 6.81 6.36 14.42
N ALA A 163 6.17 5.86 13.36
CA ALA A 163 4.75 5.44 13.38
C ALA A 163 4.47 4.30 14.39
N GLY A 164 5.53 3.57 14.80
CA GLY A 164 5.48 2.53 15.83
C GLY A 164 5.96 2.98 17.22
N ASN A 165 6.13 1.99 18.10
CA ASN A 165 6.63 2.23 19.46
C ASN A 165 8.15 2.48 19.51
N SER A 166 8.88 2.16 18.45
CA SER A 166 10.34 2.34 18.37
C SER A 166 10.82 2.61 16.95
N GLY A 167 12.00 3.22 16.82
CA GLY A 167 12.60 3.59 15.53
C GLY A 167 13.24 4.99 15.51
N PRO A 168 13.93 5.32 14.41
CA PRO A 168 14.60 6.61 14.27
C PRO A 168 13.56 7.74 14.18
N CYS A 169 13.88 8.88 14.79
CA CYS A 169 13.01 10.05 14.87
C CYS A 169 13.83 11.32 15.14
N GLY A 170 13.20 12.47 14.98
CA GLY A 170 13.81 13.75 15.29
C GLY A 170 12.96 14.95 14.86
N PRO A 171 13.44 16.17 15.17
CA PRO A 171 12.80 17.38 14.68
C PRO A 171 12.97 17.47 13.16
N ASP A 172 12.10 18.24 12.53
CA ASP A 172 12.23 18.62 11.14
C ASP A 172 12.04 20.13 10.97
N THR A 173 12.32 20.59 9.76
CA THR A 173 12.02 21.94 9.30
C THR A 173 11.28 21.82 7.97
N GLU A 174 10.17 22.54 7.83
CA GLU A 174 9.36 22.51 6.61
C GLU A 174 9.43 23.85 5.91
N MET A 175 9.41 23.80 4.58
CA MET A 175 9.45 24.96 3.71
C MET A 175 8.08 25.17 3.10
N PHE A 176 7.55 26.38 3.27
CA PHE A 176 6.28 26.83 2.73
C PHE A 176 6.52 27.89 1.66
N TYR A 177 5.66 27.89 0.65
CA TYR A 177 5.68 28.89 -0.41
C TYR A 177 4.34 29.60 -0.54
N TRP A 178 4.37 30.92 -0.68
CA TRP A 178 3.19 31.73 -0.90
C TRP A 178 2.65 31.58 -2.31
N THR A 179 1.45 31.03 -2.43
CA THR A 179 0.71 30.86 -3.69
C THR A 179 -0.44 31.85 -3.86
N GLY A 180 -0.62 32.77 -2.89
CA GLY A 180 -1.61 33.83 -3.00
C GLY A 180 -1.24 34.92 -3.99
N ASP A 181 -2.25 35.73 -4.35
CA ASP A 181 -2.06 36.86 -5.25
C ASP A 181 -1.14 37.92 -4.63
N GLY A 182 -0.19 38.44 -5.42
CA GLY A 182 0.69 39.56 -5.01
C GLY A 182 1.91 39.16 -4.19
N GLU A 183 2.35 40.09 -3.33
CA GLU A 183 3.44 39.91 -2.38
C GLU A 183 3.02 38.98 -1.23
N ALA A 184 3.97 38.20 -0.73
CA ALA A 184 3.70 37.32 0.40
C ALA A 184 3.59 38.14 1.70
N PRO A 185 2.67 37.77 2.62
CA PRO A 185 2.55 38.39 3.93
C PRO A 185 3.89 38.51 4.66
N LYS A 186 4.02 39.58 5.45
CA LYS A 186 5.24 39.82 6.24
C LYS A 186 5.43 38.72 7.30
N GLU A 187 4.34 38.39 7.98
CA GLU A 187 4.29 37.35 9.01
C GLU A 187 3.76 36.05 8.40
N PHE A 188 4.41 34.94 8.75
CA PHE A 188 3.96 33.61 8.34
C PHE A 188 2.84 33.11 9.26
N ASP A 189 1.71 32.73 8.67
CA ASP A 189 0.62 32.02 9.34
C ASP A 189 0.42 30.66 8.67
N VAL A 190 0.80 29.59 9.36
CA VAL A 190 0.67 28.20 8.89
C VAL A 190 -0.78 27.79 8.61
N LYS A 191 -1.77 28.50 9.16
CA LYS A 191 -3.19 28.21 8.95
C LYS A 191 -3.75 28.84 7.68
N ASP A 192 -3.05 29.80 7.07
CA ASP A 192 -3.46 30.35 5.79
C ASP A 192 -3.08 29.36 4.67
N VAL A 193 -4.10 28.72 4.10
CA VAL A 193 -4.01 27.70 3.04
C VAL A 193 -3.24 28.14 1.79
N LYS A 194 -2.98 29.45 1.61
CA LYS A 194 -2.15 29.96 0.52
C LYS A 194 -0.66 29.73 0.76
N TRP A 195 -0.24 29.41 1.98
CA TRP A 195 1.08 28.88 2.28
C TRP A 195 1.08 27.37 2.05
N VAL A 196 1.61 26.96 0.90
CA VAL A 196 1.70 25.55 0.55
C VAL A 196 3.04 25.01 1.03
N GLU A 197 3.01 24.00 1.89
CA GLU A 197 4.19 23.23 2.26
C GLU A 197 4.72 22.47 1.03
N ILE A 198 5.95 22.76 0.64
CA ILE A 198 6.57 22.26 -0.60
C ILE A 198 7.68 21.24 -0.35
N TRP A 199 8.28 21.22 0.84
CA TRP A 199 9.41 20.34 1.17
C TRP A 199 9.57 20.26 2.70
N ASN A 200 9.96 19.10 3.24
CA ASN A 200 10.53 19.00 4.58
C ASN A 200 11.96 18.41 4.60
N ASP A 201 12.71 18.81 5.62
CA ASP A 201 14.01 18.25 5.99
C ASP A 201 13.92 17.69 7.42
N VAL A 202 13.88 16.36 7.55
CA VAL A 202 13.85 15.62 8.80
C VAL A 202 15.26 15.32 9.31
N PHE A 203 15.53 15.69 10.56
CA PHE A 203 16.82 15.52 11.22
C PHE A 203 16.79 14.41 12.25
N MET A 204 16.87 13.17 11.77
CA MET A 204 16.85 12.00 12.64
C MET A 204 18.13 11.94 13.49
N GLN A 205 17.98 12.25 14.77
CA GLN A 205 19.06 12.22 15.76
C GLN A 205 18.72 11.38 16.99
N TYR A 206 17.47 10.92 17.12
CA TYR A 206 17.02 10.09 18.22
C TYR A 206 16.47 8.75 17.74
N ASN A 207 16.54 7.74 18.59
CA ASN A 207 15.85 6.48 18.48
C ASN A 207 14.82 6.41 19.60
N LYS A 208 13.54 6.27 19.25
CA LYS A 208 12.47 6.04 20.21
C LYS A 208 12.54 4.58 20.67
N LEU A 209 12.46 4.36 21.99
CA LEU A 209 12.43 3.01 22.58
C LEU A 209 11.10 2.68 23.29
N GLY A 210 10.13 3.59 23.22
CA GLY A 210 8.82 3.50 23.88
C GLY A 210 8.21 4.88 24.09
N ILE A 211 7.18 4.98 24.93
CA ILE A 211 6.56 6.27 25.29
C ILE A 211 7.57 7.11 26.08
N GLY A 212 7.87 8.32 25.60
CA GLY A 212 8.72 9.30 26.29
C GLY A 212 10.22 8.99 26.36
N LYS A 213 10.68 7.82 25.87
CA LYS A 213 12.10 7.46 25.94
C LYS A 213 12.79 7.64 24.59
N LEU A 214 13.67 8.65 24.52
CA LEU A 214 14.56 8.92 23.39
C LEU A 214 16.01 8.60 23.76
N GLU A 215 16.73 7.96 22.86
CA GLU A 215 18.20 7.78 22.94
C GLU A 215 18.85 8.35 21.69
N GLU A 216 20.04 8.93 21.80
CA GLU A 216 20.73 9.49 20.62
C GLU A 216 21.12 8.37 19.63
N LEU A 217 20.87 8.58 18.34
CA LEU A 217 21.28 7.63 17.31
C LEU A 217 22.82 7.60 17.19
N LYS A 218 23.36 6.41 16.90
CA LYS A 218 24.79 6.23 16.61
C LYS A 218 25.29 7.08 15.45
N GLN A 219 24.39 7.40 14.51
CA GLN A 219 24.63 8.30 13.41
C GLN A 219 23.41 9.22 13.25
N LYS A 220 23.68 10.51 13.04
CA LYS A 220 22.64 11.47 12.68
C LYS A 220 22.35 11.35 11.19
N ASN A 221 21.07 11.31 10.83
CA ASN A 221 20.65 11.17 9.45
C ASN A 221 19.82 12.36 9.01
N VAL A 222 19.80 12.60 7.71
CA VAL A 222 18.85 13.51 7.06
C VAL A 222 17.95 12.69 6.16
N ASP A 223 16.66 12.89 6.31
CA ASP A 223 15.61 12.44 5.40
C ASP A 223 14.89 13.68 4.89
N THR A 224 14.53 13.71 3.61
CA THR A 224 13.83 14.86 3.04
C THR A 224 12.72 14.37 2.13
N GLY A 225 11.65 15.17 2.04
CA GLY A 225 10.50 14.85 1.20
C GLY A 225 9.92 16.10 0.54
N MET A 226 10.10 16.23 -0.78
CA MET A 226 9.42 17.23 -1.61
C MET A 226 8.33 16.56 -2.44
N GLY A 227 7.07 16.96 -2.23
CA GLY A 227 5.96 16.48 -3.04
C GLY A 227 6.01 17.07 -4.45
N VAL A 228 6.13 16.23 -5.48
CA VAL A 228 6.17 16.68 -6.89
C VAL A 228 4.94 17.51 -7.22
N ASP A 229 3.74 16.99 -6.93
CA ASP A 229 2.49 17.66 -7.30
C ASP A 229 2.32 19.02 -6.60
N ARG A 230 2.70 19.16 -5.31
CA ARG A 230 2.69 20.44 -4.60
C ARG A 230 3.71 21.43 -5.16
N MET A 231 4.92 20.98 -5.49
CA MET A 231 5.91 21.83 -6.15
C MET A 231 5.42 22.31 -7.53
N MET A 232 4.69 21.48 -8.27
CA MET A 232 4.10 21.88 -9.55
C MET A 232 3.05 22.98 -9.40
N VAL A 233 2.33 23.07 -8.27
CA VAL A 233 1.42 24.20 -7.98
C VAL A 233 2.20 25.51 -8.03
N VAL A 234 3.36 25.55 -7.37
CA VAL A 234 4.22 26.73 -7.35
C VAL A 234 4.82 27.03 -8.72
N LEU A 235 5.41 26.03 -9.37
CA LEU A 235 6.12 26.21 -10.64
C LEU A 235 5.20 26.59 -11.82
N GLU A 236 3.94 26.18 -11.77
CA GLU A 236 2.94 26.52 -12.79
C GLU A 236 2.02 27.67 -12.37
N ASN A 237 2.25 28.27 -11.20
CA ASN A 237 1.45 29.35 -10.62
C ASN A 237 -0.05 28.99 -10.60
N LYS A 238 -0.37 27.83 -10.03
CA LYS A 238 -1.72 27.28 -9.86
C LYS A 238 -2.20 27.43 -8.42
N LYS A 239 -3.50 27.22 -8.20
CA LYS A 239 -4.10 27.27 -6.86
C LYS A 239 -4.29 25.90 -6.23
N SER A 240 -4.20 24.85 -7.03
CA SER A 240 -4.41 23.48 -6.59
C SER A 240 -3.57 22.50 -7.42
N VAL A 241 -3.19 21.38 -6.81
CA VAL A 241 -2.53 20.24 -7.50
C VAL A 241 -3.35 19.75 -8.69
N PHE A 242 -4.68 19.87 -8.62
CA PHE A 242 -5.61 19.41 -9.66
C PHE A 242 -5.64 20.32 -10.91
N GLU A 243 -5.11 21.55 -10.81
CA GLU A 243 -4.98 22.48 -11.94
C GLU A 243 -3.65 22.33 -12.69
N THR A 244 -2.70 21.58 -12.13
CA THR A 244 -1.36 21.42 -12.70
C THR A 244 -1.37 20.54 -13.95
N SER A 245 -0.29 20.55 -14.73
CA SER A 245 -0.13 19.64 -15.87
C SER A 245 -0.18 18.15 -15.48
N SER A 246 0.06 17.80 -14.21
CA SER A 246 0.00 16.43 -13.68
C SER A 246 -1.44 15.90 -13.51
N PHE A 247 -2.45 16.77 -13.48
CA PHE A 247 -3.85 16.40 -13.22
C PHE A 247 -4.86 17.00 -14.18
N SER A 248 -4.61 18.20 -14.71
CA SER A 248 -5.57 18.89 -15.58
C SER A 248 -6.07 18.08 -16.78
N PRO A 249 -5.27 17.20 -17.45
CA PRO A 249 -5.83 16.36 -18.51
C PRO A 249 -6.74 15.24 -17.97
N ILE A 250 -6.48 14.72 -16.75
CA ILE A 250 -7.34 13.74 -16.07
C ILE A 250 -8.68 14.40 -15.70
N ILE A 251 -8.63 15.56 -15.07
CA ILE A 251 -9.81 16.38 -14.72
C ILE A 251 -10.62 16.72 -15.97
N GLY A 252 -9.95 17.05 -17.09
CA GLY A 252 -10.60 17.31 -18.37
C GLY A 252 -11.44 16.13 -18.88
N VAL A 253 -10.97 14.88 -18.68
CA VAL A 253 -11.75 13.68 -19.02
C VAL A 253 -12.97 13.55 -18.11
N VAL A 254 -12.83 13.78 -16.79
CA VAL A 254 -13.97 13.73 -15.87
C VAL A 254 -15.03 14.78 -16.26
N LYS A 255 -14.61 16.04 -16.42
CA LYS A 255 -15.48 17.17 -16.80
C LYS A 255 -16.24 16.94 -18.10
N LYS A 256 -15.64 16.25 -19.07
CA LYS A 256 -16.29 15.90 -20.35
C LYS A 256 -17.55 15.06 -20.16
N PHE A 257 -17.61 14.23 -19.12
CA PHE A 257 -18.75 13.35 -18.85
C PHE A 257 -19.68 13.88 -17.75
N SER A 258 -19.19 14.78 -16.89
CA SER A 258 -19.97 15.42 -15.84
C SER A 258 -21.21 16.14 -16.39
N LYS A 259 -22.36 15.96 -15.72
CA LYS A 259 -23.60 16.71 -16.01
C LYS A 259 -23.87 17.82 -14.99
N LYS A 260 -23.17 17.76 -13.85
CA LYS A 260 -23.22 18.75 -12.78
C LYS A 260 -21.79 19.12 -12.44
N GLU A 261 -21.53 20.41 -12.32
CA GLU A 261 -20.25 20.93 -11.85
C GLU A 261 -20.16 20.72 -10.33
N ASP A 262 -19.11 20.03 -9.90
CA ASP A 262 -18.79 19.76 -8.50
C ASP A 262 -17.29 19.48 -8.42
N GLU A 263 -16.53 20.54 -8.15
CA GLU A 263 -15.07 20.50 -8.21
C GLU A 263 -14.48 19.47 -7.25
N ARG A 264 -15.01 19.37 -6.02
CA ARG A 264 -14.55 18.40 -5.04
C ARG A 264 -14.72 16.97 -5.55
N ALA A 265 -15.88 16.65 -6.13
CA ALA A 265 -16.12 15.33 -6.70
C ALA A 265 -15.19 15.01 -7.88
N GLU A 266 -14.93 15.98 -8.75
CA GLU A 266 -14.03 15.83 -9.91
C GLU A 266 -12.58 15.56 -9.48
N ARG A 267 -12.12 16.27 -8.44
CA ARG A 267 -10.81 16.09 -7.80
C ARG A 267 -10.68 14.67 -7.20
N ILE A 268 -11.67 14.23 -6.42
CA ILE A 268 -11.69 12.89 -5.80
C ILE A 268 -11.66 11.77 -6.85
N ILE A 269 -12.48 11.88 -7.90
CA ILE A 269 -12.48 10.89 -8.99
C ILE A 269 -11.10 10.80 -9.63
N SER A 270 -10.50 11.95 -9.94
CA SER A 270 -9.21 12.01 -10.63
C SER A 270 -8.07 11.43 -9.80
N ASP A 271 -7.98 11.80 -8.52
CA ASP A 271 -6.98 11.26 -7.58
C ASP A 271 -7.16 9.75 -7.39
N HIS A 272 -8.37 9.31 -7.03
CA HIS A 272 -8.59 7.92 -6.68
C HIS A 272 -8.42 6.97 -7.87
N VAL A 273 -8.75 7.41 -9.09
CA VAL A 273 -8.43 6.63 -10.30
C VAL A 273 -6.92 6.63 -10.55
N LYS A 274 -6.22 7.75 -10.38
CA LYS A 274 -4.75 7.79 -10.50
C LYS A 274 -4.09 6.83 -9.51
N ALA A 275 -4.46 6.89 -8.24
CA ALA A 275 -3.97 5.96 -7.21
C ALA A 275 -4.31 4.50 -7.55
N SER A 276 -5.53 4.22 -7.99
CA SER A 276 -5.95 2.86 -8.38
C SER A 276 -5.11 2.30 -9.54
N VAL A 277 -4.79 3.12 -10.54
CA VAL A 277 -3.93 2.73 -11.67
C VAL A 277 -2.54 2.33 -11.20
N PHE A 278 -1.92 3.12 -10.32
CA PHE A 278 -0.59 2.80 -9.79
C PHE A 278 -0.59 1.58 -8.85
N ILE A 279 -1.65 1.36 -8.07
CA ILE A 279 -1.79 0.13 -7.26
C ILE A 279 -1.95 -1.11 -8.17
N LEU A 280 -2.76 -1.01 -9.22
CA LEU A 280 -2.97 -2.10 -10.18
C LEU A 280 -1.69 -2.42 -10.96
N ASP A 281 -0.84 -1.44 -11.25
CA ASP A 281 0.46 -1.65 -11.89
C ASP A 281 1.36 -2.59 -11.07
N GLU A 282 1.27 -2.53 -9.74
CA GLU A 282 1.97 -3.39 -8.77
C GLU A 282 1.32 -4.78 -8.63
N LYS A 283 0.41 -5.14 -9.55
CA LYS A 283 -0.31 -6.43 -9.61
C LYS A 283 -1.21 -6.71 -8.40
N ILE A 284 -1.56 -5.69 -7.64
CA ILE A 284 -2.55 -5.78 -6.57
C ILE A 284 -3.94 -5.69 -7.19
N THR A 285 -4.83 -6.63 -6.84
CA THR A 285 -6.22 -6.65 -7.33
C THR A 285 -7.22 -6.33 -6.22
N PRO A 286 -8.45 -5.87 -6.55
CA PRO A 286 -9.46 -5.53 -5.54
C PRO A 286 -9.91 -6.72 -4.67
N ASP A 287 -9.73 -6.62 -3.35
CA ASP A 287 -10.10 -7.67 -2.38
C ASP A 287 -10.83 -7.10 -1.14
N ASN A 288 -11.24 -7.96 -0.21
CA ASN A 288 -11.90 -7.60 1.04
C ASN A 288 -10.93 -7.18 2.15
N LEU A 289 -9.63 -7.43 2.00
CA LEU A 289 -8.62 -7.24 3.05
C LEU A 289 -7.36 -6.56 2.52
N GLY A 290 -6.60 -5.93 3.42
CA GLY A 290 -5.28 -5.38 3.15
C GLY A 290 -5.25 -4.38 1.99
N ARG A 291 -4.22 -4.47 1.15
CA ARG A 291 -4.03 -3.59 -0.02
C ARG A 291 -5.19 -3.67 -1.01
N GLY A 292 -5.74 -4.88 -1.22
CA GLY A 292 -6.88 -5.09 -2.10
C GLY A 292 -8.15 -4.39 -1.60
N TYR A 293 -8.33 -4.27 -0.27
CA TYR A 293 -9.42 -3.49 0.31
C TYR A 293 -9.26 -2.00 0.00
N VAL A 294 -8.06 -1.45 0.15
CA VAL A 294 -7.77 -0.04 -0.16
C VAL A 294 -8.06 0.25 -1.63
N LEU A 295 -7.53 -0.56 -2.54
CA LEU A 295 -7.80 -0.42 -3.98
C LEU A 295 -9.30 -0.45 -4.28
N ARG A 296 -10.01 -1.43 -3.70
CA ARG A 296 -11.46 -1.54 -3.84
C ARG A 296 -12.18 -0.29 -3.33
N ARG A 297 -11.80 0.24 -2.16
CA ARG A 297 -12.39 1.47 -1.58
C ARG A 297 -12.24 2.66 -2.53
N LEU A 298 -11.04 2.86 -3.08
CA LEU A 298 -10.76 3.97 -4.02
C LEU A 298 -11.61 3.88 -5.28
N ILE A 299 -11.65 2.71 -5.94
CA ILE A 299 -12.47 2.49 -7.15
C ILE A 299 -13.96 2.74 -6.86
N ARG A 300 -14.47 2.20 -5.75
CA ARG A 300 -15.88 2.34 -5.38
C ARG A 300 -16.25 3.78 -5.04
N ARG A 301 -15.37 4.51 -4.35
CA ARG A 301 -15.57 5.93 -4.03
C ARG A 301 -15.55 6.79 -5.29
N ALA A 302 -14.62 6.56 -6.22
CA ALA A 302 -14.63 7.22 -7.53
C ALA A 302 -15.93 6.95 -8.30
N LEU A 303 -16.42 5.69 -8.32
CA LEU A 303 -17.68 5.36 -8.98
C LEU A 303 -18.88 6.05 -8.31
N ARG A 304 -18.91 6.13 -6.98
CA ARG A 304 -19.95 6.83 -6.22
C ARG A 304 -19.98 8.32 -6.55
N PHE A 305 -18.84 9.01 -6.50
CA PHE A 305 -18.75 10.44 -6.86
C PHE A 305 -19.12 10.70 -8.32
N SER A 306 -18.84 9.77 -9.23
CA SER A 306 -19.29 9.88 -10.62
C SER A 306 -20.82 9.98 -10.73
N ARG A 307 -21.55 9.24 -9.89
CA ARG A 307 -23.01 9.29 -9.85
C ARG A 307 -23.53 10.61 -9.29
N LEU A 308 -22.85 11.16 -8.30
CA LEU A 308 -23.18 12.47 -7.71
C LEU A 308 -23.15 13.59 -8.77
N ILE A 309 -22.18 13.53 -9.69
CA ILE A 309 -22.02 14.52 -10.78
C ILE A 309 -22.75 14.13 -12.07
N GLY A 310 -23.62 13.12 -12.01
CA GLY A 310 -24.52 12.75 -13.10
C GLY A 310 -23.90 11.91 -14.21
N ILE A 311 -22.70 11.34 -14.00
CA ILE A 311 -22.07 10.39 -14.93
C ILE A 311 -22.73 9.02 -14.76
N GLN A 312 -23.41 8.54 -15.80
CA GLN A 312 -24.12 7.25 -15.78
C GLN A 312 -23.37 6.13 -16.51
N ARG A 313 -22.39 6.49 -17.34
CA ARG A 313 -21.60 5.58 -18.16
C ARG A 313 -20.46 5.02 -17.30
N ASP A 314 -20.33 3.71 -17.17
CA ASP A 314 -19.36 3.08 -16.24
C ASP A 314 -17.93 2.99 -16.77
N ASP A 315 -17.79 2.74 -18.07
CA ASP A 315 -16.52 2.69 -18.80
C ASP A 315 -15.82 4.05 -18.85
N PHE A 316 -16.42 5.13 -18.34
CA PHE A 316 -15.74 6.43 -18.23
C PHE A 316 -14.50 6.34 -17.32
N LEU A 317 -14.53 5.53 -16.26
CA LEU A 317 -13.36 5.34 -15.38
C LEU A 317 -12.20 4.66 -16.14
N GLU A 318 -12.49 3.86 -17.17
CA GLU A 318 -11.46 3.35 -18.07
C GLU A 318 -10.84 4.47 -18.93
N GLU A 319 -11.64 5.47 -19.36
CA GLU A 319 -11.12 6.65 -20.06
C GLU A 319 -10.25 7.52 -19.13
N VAL A 320 -10.65 7.70 -17.87
CA VAL A 320 -9.84 8.41 -16.85
C VAL A 320 -8.53 7.65 -16.59
N ALA A 321 -8.58 6.32 -16.44
CA ALA A 321 -7.40 5.49 -16.24
C ALA A 321 -6.43 5.55 -17.43
N LYS A 322 -6.93 5.58 -18.68
CA LYS A 322 -6.10 5.79 -19.88
C LYS A 322 -5.41 7.14 -19.86
N ALA A 323 -6.10 8.21 -19.45
CA ALA A 323 -5.47 9.53 -19.30
C ALA A 323 -4.34 9.52 -18.26
N VAL A 324 -4.53 8.83 -17.14
CA VAL A 324 -3.47 8.62 -16.15
C VAL A 324 -2.26 7.92 -16.77
N ILE A 325 -2.48 6.80 -17.46
CA ILE A 325 -1.41 6.04 -18.12
C ILE A 325 -0.68 6.91 -19.15
N ASP A 326 -1.41 7.67 -19.95
CA ASP A 326 -0.83 8.49 -21.02
C ASP A 326 0.05 9.64 -20.50
N ILE A 327 -0.32 10.28 -19.39
CA ILE A 327 0.49 11.35 -18.77
C ILE A 327 1.75 10.78 -18.11
N ASN A 328 1.71 9.53 -17.63
CA ASN A 328 2.77 8.95 -16.80
C ASN A 328 3.66 7.92 -17.53
N LYS A 329 3.32 7.51 -18.76
CA LYS A 329 4.01 6.42 -19.50
C LYS A 329 5.49 6.65 -19.80
N GLU A 330 5.93 7.92 -19.87
CA GLU A 330 7.35 8.23 -20.11
C GLU A 330 8.21 7.92 -18.88
N SER A 331 7.74 8.34 -17.70
CA SER A 331 8.39 8.06 -16.41
C SER A 331 8.15 6.64 -15.90
N TYR A 332 7.02 6.02 -16.28
CA TYR A 332 6.59 4.71 -15.81
C TYR A 332 6.18 3.81 -16.97
N THR A 333 7.16 3.24 -17.67
CA THR A 333 6.91 2.40 -18.85
C THR A 333 6.08 1.15 -18.54
N GLU A 334 6.12 0.67 -17.29
CA GLU A 334 5.32 -0.48 -16.84
C GLU A 334 3.81 -0.22 -16.93
N LEU A 335 3.35 1.02 -16.69
CA LEU A 335 1.93 1.38 -16.85
C LEU A 335 1.40 1.04 -18.23
N LYS A 336 2.21 1.32 -19.27
CA LYS A 336 1.82 1.02 -20.66
C LYS A 336 1.86 -0.49 -20.95
N LYS A 337 2.86 -1.20 -20.42
CA LYS A 337 2.96 -2.67 -20.55
C LYS A 337 1.78 -3.37 -19.85
N ASN A 338 1.36 -2.83 -18.72
CA ASN A 338 0.32 -3.38 -17.85
C ASN A 338 -1.08 -2.84 -18.15
N GLU A 339 -1.23 -1.95 -19.13
CA GLU A 339 -2.50 -1.25 -19.44
C GLU A 339 -3.68 -2.23 -19.55
N ILE A 340 -3.52 -3.31 -20.31
CA ILE A 340 -4.60 -4.30 -20.50
C ILE A 340 -5.01 -4.92 -19.16
N PHE A 341 -4.06 -5.25 -18.30
CA PHE A 341 -4.33 -5.79 -16.96
C PHE A 341 -5.05 -4.77 -16.08
N ILE A 342 -4.52 -3.53 -16.03
CA ILE A 342 -5.07 -2.42 -15.23
C ILE A 342 -6.53 -2.17 -15.62
N LEU A 343 -6.81 -1.99 -16.91
CA LEU A 343 -8.16 -1.71 -17.40
C LEU A 343 -9.12 -2.86 -17.15
N ASN A 344 -8.66 -4.11 -17.31
CA ASN A 344 -9.50 -5.29 -17.07
C ASN A 344 -9.90 -5.45 -15.60
N GLU A 345 -8.96 -5.28 -14.67
CA GLU A 345 -9.25 -5.39 -13.23
C GLU A 345 -10.12 -4.24 -12.74
N LEU A 346 -9.87 -3.02 -13.23
CA LEU A 346 -10.73 -1.86 -12.96
C LEU A 346 -12.18 -2.13 -13.42
N LYS A 347 -12.34 -2.60 -14.66
CA LYS A 347 -13.64 -2.95 -15.23
C LYS A 347 -14.36 -4.04 -14.42
N LYS A 348 -13.65 -5.10 -14.01
CA LYS A 348 -14.23 -6.18 -13.19
C LYS A 348 -14.82 -5.65 -11.89
N GLU A 349 -14.13 -4.75 -11.20
CA GLU A 349 -14.62 -4.19 -9.94
C GLU A 349 -15.78 -3.20 -10.15
N ILE A 350 -15.76 -2.40 -11.22
CA ILE A 350 -16.87 -1.51 -11.58
C ILE A 350 -18.14 -2.33 -11.87
N GLU A 351 -18.03 -3.38 -12.71
CA GLU A 351 -19.14 -4.26 -13.05
C GLU A 351 -19.73 -4.98 -11.82
N LYS A 352 -18.87 -5.32 -10.86
CA LYS A 352 -19.27 -5.93 -9.59
C LYS A 352 -20.02 -4.93 -8.71
N PHE A 353 -19.49 -3.72 -8.53
CA PHE A 353 -20.06 -2.74 -7.61
C PHE A 353 -21.28 -2.01 -8.17
N LYS A 354 -21.36 -1.75 -9.48
CA LYS A 354 -22.51 -1.00 -10.07
C LYS A 354 -23.86 -1.65 -9.77
N LYS A 355 -23.90 -2.98 -9.72
CA LYS A 355 -25.12 -3.77 -9.43
C LYS A 355 -25.60 -3.52 -8.01
N SER A 356 -24.68 -3.37 -7.06
CA SER A 356 -25.01 -3.15 -5.65
C SER A 356 -25.13 -1.67 -5.30
N LEU A 357 -24.42 -0.77 -5.99
CA LEU A 357 -24.41 0.67 -5.74
C LEU A 357 -25.81 1.28 -5.79
N SER A 358 -26.56 1.05 -6.88
CA SER A 358 -27.89 1.63 -7.04
C SER A 358 -28.87 1.16 -5.97
N SER A 359 -28.80 -0.12 -5.60
CA SER A 359 -29.64 -0.72 -4.56
C SER A 359 -29.24 -0.23 -3.17
N GLY A 360 -27.95 -0.15 -2.89
CA GLY A 360 -27.42 0.36 -1.61
C GLY A 360 -27.74 1.83 -1.39
N LEU A 361 -27.62 2.69 -2.42
CA LEU A 361 -28.02 4.09 -2.33
C LEU A 361 -29.52 4.24 -2.03
N ARG A 362 -30.36 3.41 -2.67
CA ARG A 362 -31.81 3.39 -2.40
C ARG A 362 -32.12 2.97 -0.97
N VAL A 363 -31.40 1.97 -0.45
CA VAL A 363 -31.54 1.54 0.95
C VAL A 363 -31.10 2.65 1.89
N PHE A 364 -29.93 3.24 1.68
CA PHE A 364 -29.44 4.35 2.48
C PHE A 364 -30.45 5.51 2.54
N GLU A 365 -30.95 5.97 1.40
CA GLU A 365 -31.95 7.06 1.35
C GLU A 365 -33.26 6.70 2.06
N ARG A 366 -33.70 5.44 1.96
CA ARG A 366 -34.89 4.96 2.66
C ARG A 366 -34.69 4.97 4.18
N GLU A 367 -33.57 4.43 4.66
CA GLU A 367 -33.28 4.37 6.09
C GLU A 367 -33.10 5.76 6.68
N VAL A 368 -32.41 6.67 5.98
CA VAL A 368 -32.27 8.07 6.39
C VAL A 368 -33.63 8.77 6.48
N LYS A 369 -34.53 8.54 5.51
CA LYS A 369 -35.87 9.15 5.54
C LYS A 369 -36.72 8.70 6.73
N ASN A 370 -36.50 7.47 7.20
CA ASN A 370 -37.22 6.88 8.32
C ASN A 370 -36.46 7.01 9.64
N LEU A 371 -35.33 7.71 9.66
CA LEU A 371 -34.48 7.82 10.82
C LEU A 371 -35.11 8.76 11.85
N GLU A 372 -35.22 8.28 13.09
CA GLU A 372 -35.54 9.12 14.25
C GLU A 372 -34.21 9.55 14.90
N GLY A 373 -33.87 10.84 14.79
CA GLY A 373 -32.62 11.40 15.31
C GLY A 373 -31.58 11.68 14.22
N ASN A 374 -30.32 11.85 14.62
CA ASN A 374 -29.20 12.23 13.75
C ASN A 374 -28.12 11.14 13.60
N VAL A 375 -28.28 9.98 14.23
CA VAL A 375 -27.29 8.88 14.21
C VAL A 375 -27.84 7.70 13.43
N LEU A 376 -27.17 7.32 12.34
CA LEU A 376 -27.52 6.13 11.57
C LEU A 376 -27.14 4.87 12.35
N PRO A 377 -28.09 3.96 12.62
CA PRO A 377 -27.86 2.84 13.50
C PRO A 377 -26.96 1.78 12.86
N SER A 378 -26.15 1.11 13.69
CA SER A 378 -25.13 0.14 13.26
C SER A 378 -25.68 -1.00 12.40
N ASN A 379 -26.89 -1.49 12.64
CA ASN A 379 -27.54 -2.53 11.84
C ASN A 379 -27.76 -2.11 10.37
N VAL A 380 -28.07 -0.84 10.13
CA VAL A 380 -28.23 -0.29 8.78
C VAL A 380 -26.86 -0.18 8.10
N VAL A 381 -25.87 0.35 8.81
CA VAL A 381 -24.49 0.54 8.32
C VAL A 381 -23.88 -0.81 7.96
N PHE A 382 -24.03 -1.80 8.85
CA PHE A 382 -23.57 -3.16 8.62
C PHE A 382 -24.31 -3.85 7.48
N THR A 383 -25.62 -3.59 7.32
CA THR A 383 -26.38 -4.09 6.16
C THR A 383 -25.84 -3.52 4.86
N LEU A 384 -25.58 -2.21 4.79
CA LEU A 384 -24.97 -1.55 3.63
C LEU A 384 -23.60 -2.17 3.30
N PHE A 385 -22.79 -2.44 4.32
CA PHE A 385 -21.50 -3.10 4.18
C PHE A 385 -21.63 -4.56 3.70
N ALA A 386 -22.30 -5.40 4.48
CA ALA A 386 -22.33 -6.85 4.28
C ALA A 386 -23.16 -7.26 3.06
N SER A 387 -24.26 -6.56 2.78
CA SER A 387 -25.22 -6.95 1.72
C SER A 387 -25.04 -6.16 0.43
N TYR A 388 -24.64 -4.89 0.52
CA TYR A 388 -24.53 -4.00 -0.65
C TYR A 388 -23.08 -3.63 -1.00
N GLY A 389 -22.11 -4.07 -0.18
CA GLY A 389 -20.69 -3.84 -0.42
C GLY A 389 -20.29 -2.38 -0.26
N PHE A 390 -21.00 -1.59 0.54
CA PHE A 390 -20.59 -0.22 0.82
C PHE A 390 -19.46 -0.28 1.86
N PRO A 391 -18.24 0.19 1.56
CA PRO A 391 -17.27 0.43 2.61
C PRO A 391 -17.90 1.31 3.71
N ILE A 392 -17.58 1.06 4.98
CA ILE A 392 -18.12 1.88 6.08
C ILE A 392 -17.84 3.36 5.83
N GLU A 393 -16.65 3.68 5.32
CA GLU A 393 -16.19 5.03 5.04
C GLU A 393 -17.08 5.73 4.01
N MET A 394 -17.61 4.99 3.03
CA MET A 394 -18.59 5.53 2.08
C MET A 394 -19.94 5.84 2.76
N THR A 395 -20.35 5.01 3.72
CA THR A 395 -21.59 5.25 4.49
C THR A 395 -21.43 6.46 5.41
N VAL A 396 -20.27 6.60 6.07
CA VAL A 396 -19.91 7.78 6.87
C VAL A 396 -19.91 9.04 6.01
N GLU A 397 -19.32 8.98 4.81
CA GLU A 397 -19.31 10.12 3.89
C GLU A 397 -20.73 10.51 3.44
N LEU A 398 -21.57 9.54 3.07
CA LEU A 398 -22.97 9.76 2.72
C LEU A 398 -23.78 10.37 3.88
N ALA A 399 -23.51 9.94 5.12
CA ALA A 399 -24.16 10.46 6.32
C ALA A 399 -23.74 11.92 6.58
N LYS A 400 -22.44 12.22 6.50
CA LYS A 400 -21.89 13.57 6.67
C LYS A 400 -22.51 14.58 5.69
N GLU A 401 -22.70 14.21 4.43
CA GLU A 401 -23.37 15.07 3.43
C GLU A 401 -24.82 15.44 3.79
N LYS A 402 -25.46 14.65 4.65
CA LYS A 402 -26.80 14.89 5.18
C LYS A 402 -26.80 15.42 6.61
N ASN A 403 -25.64 15.81 7.15
CA ASN A 403 -25.44 16.21 8.55
C ASN A 403 -25.88 15.12 9.55
N LEU A 404 -25.60 13.85 9.23
CA LEU A 404 -25.85 12.70 10.08
C LEU A 404 -24.54 12.09 10.57
N GLU A 405 -24.58 11.51 11.76
CA GLU A 405 -23.54 10.69 12.35
C GLU A 405 -23.79 9.21 12.07
N VAL A 406 -22.77 8.38 12.25
CA VAL A 406 -22.84 6.93 12.08
C VAL A 406 -22.43 6.27 13.38
N ASP A 407 -23.18 5.26 13.82
CA ASP A 407 -22.78 4.38 14.94
C ASP A 407 -21.64 3.45 14.50
N GLU A 408 -20.42 3.99 14.43
CA GLU A 408 -19.22 3.25 14.00
C GLU A 408 -18.81 2.18 15.01
N ASP A 409 -18.89 2.48 16.31
CA ASP A 409 -18.59 1.52 17.38
C ASP A 409 -19.52 0.31 17.30
N GLY A 410 -20.83 0.55 17.16
CA GLY A 410 -21.81 -0.51 16.95
C GLY A 410 -21.56 -1.29 15.66
N PHE A 411 -21.14 -0.63 14.57
CA PHE A 411 -20.76 -1.32 13.33
C PHE A 411 -19.59 -2.27 13.58
N TRP A 412 -18.55 -1.85 14.29
CA TRP A 412 -17.40 -2.71 14.55
C TRP A 412 -17.76 -3.89 15.46
N ASP A 413 -18.68 -3.69 16.40
CA ASP A 413 -19.26 -4.79 17.18
C ASP A 413 -20.03 -5.78 16.29
N GLU A 414 -20.85 -5.31 15.36
CA GLU A 414 -21.56 -6.17 14.40
C GLU A 414 -20.61 -6.88 13.44
N TYR A 415 -19.60 -6.17 12.94
CA TYR A 415 -18.56 -6.72 12.09
C TYR A 415 -17.76 -7.79 12.80
N LYS A 416 -17.38 -7.55 14.07
CA LYS A 416 -16.71 -8.54 14.92
C LYS A 416 -17.62 -9.74 15.18
N LYS A 417 -18.90 -9.54 15.50
CA LYS A 417 -19.89 -10.64 15.63
C LYS A 417 -19.99 -11.44 14.34
N HIS A 418 -20.01 -10.80 13.17
CA HIS A 418 -20.06 -11.48 11.87
C HIS A 418 -18.77 -12.22 11.54
N GLN A 419 -17.60 -11.64 11.84
CA GLN A 419 -16.31 -12.32 11.76
C GLN A 419 -16.28 -13.51 12.72
N ASP A 420 -16.78 -13.34 13.94
CA ASP A 420 -16.80 -14.37 14.96
C ASP A 420 -17.82 -15.46 14.64
N LEU A 421 -18.96 -15.15 14.00
CA LEU A 421 -19.93 -16.10 13.45
C LEU A 421 -19.35 -16.88 12.27
N SER A 422 -18.62 -16.20 11.38
CA SER A 422 -17.84 -16.85 10.32
C SER A 422 -16.76 -17.76 10.93
N ARG A 423 -16.16 -17.34 12.05
CA ARG A 423 -15.21 -18.09 12.86
C ARG A 423 -15.85 -19.17 13.73
N THR A 424 -17.10 -19.10 14.20
CA THR A 424 -17.79 -20.13 15.01
C THR A 424 -18.49 -21.17 14.15
N ALA A 425 -19.00 -20.77 12.99
CA ALA A 425 -19.24 -21.68 11.87
C ALA A 425 -17.96 -22.44 11.47
N THR A 426 -16.78 -21.92 11.82
CA THR A 426 -15.50 -22.65 11.79
C THR A 426 -14.99 -23.17 13.15
N LYS A 427 -15.41 -22.71 14.34
CA LYS A 427 -14.91 -23.19 15.66
C LYS A 427 -15.57 -24.50 16.10
N GLY A 428 -16.68 -24.90 15.48
CA GLY A 428 -17.08 -26.30 15.47
C GLY A 428 -16.13 -27.21 14.67
N VAL A 429 -15.15 -26.62 13.95
CA VAL A 429 -14.33 -27.32 12.94
C VAL A 429 -12.82 -26.97 13.06
N PHE A 430 -12.38 -26.04 13.90
CA PHE A 430 -10.98 -25.59 13.98
C PHE A 430 -10.59 -25.14 15.41
N LYS A 431 -9.86 -26.00 16.14
CA LYS A 431 -8.99 -25.61 17.26
C LYS A 431 -7.54 -25.58 16.76
N SER A 432 -6.92 -24.40 16.88
CA SER A 432 -5.49 -24.10 17.01
C SER A 432 -4.46 -25.02 16.32
N GLY A 433 -3.88 -24.51 15.23
CA GLY A 433 -2.61 -24.98 14.68
C GLY A 433 -1.43 -24.56 15.56
N LEU A 434 -1.12 -25.37 16.56
CA LEU A 434 0.26 -25.76 16.82
C LEU A 434 0.49 -26.99 15.93
N ALA A 435 1.65 -27.07 15.26
CA ALA A 435 1.99 -28.22 14.43
C ALA A 435 1.84 -29.50 15.29
N ASP A 436 0.86 -30.32 14.92
CA ASP A 436 0.68 -31.65 15.48
C ASP A 436 1.65 -32.55 14.71
N ASP A 437 2.76 -32.96 15.32
CA ASP A 437 3.74 -33.87 14.71
C ASP A 437 3.27 -35.35 14.76
N SER A 438 1.95 -35.56 14.77
CA SER A 438 1.35 -36.88 14.69
C SER A 438 1.69 -37.56 13.36
N GLY A 439 1.78 -38.89 13.36
CA GLY A 439 2.08 -39.67 12.16
C GLY A 439 1.07 -39.43 11.03
N GLU A 440 -0.18 -39.11 11.35
CA GLU A 440 -1.23 -38.77 10.41
C GLU A 440 -1.01 -37.40 9.75
N THR A 441 -0.62 -36.38 10.54
CA THR A 441 -0.31 -35.04 10.00
C THR A 441 0.92 -35.10 9.10
N THR A 442 1.91 -35.92 9.44
CA THR A 442 3.13 -36.16 8.63
C THR A 442 2.80 -36.78 7.26
N GLN A 443 1.89 -37.75 7.21
CA GLN A 443 1.40 -38.35 5.95
C GLN A 443 0.67 -37.31 5.08
N LEU A 444 -0.23 -36.53 5.69
CA LEU A 444 -0.98 -35.48 4.98
C LEU A 444 -0.08 -34.31 4.54
N HIS A 445 1.06 -34.10 5.21
CA HIS A 445 2.09 -33.15 4.79
C HIS A 445 2.70 -33.56 3.47
N THR A 446 3.26 -34.78 3.37
CA THR A 446 3.82 -35.28 2.12
C THR A 446 2.75 -35.35 1.02
N THR A 447 1.52 -35.75 1.36
CA THR A 447 0.39 -35.77 0.42
C THR A 447 0.07 -34.37 -0.15
N THR A 448 0.28 -33.30 0.63
CA THR A 448 0.07 -31.92 0.15
C THR A 448 1.08 -31.51 -0.93
N HIS A 449 2.33 -31.98 -0.84
CA HIS A 449 3.34 -31.79 -1.88
C HIS A 449 2.96 -32.53 -3.17
N LEU A 450 2.47 -33.78 -3.02
CA LEU A 450 1.99 -34.55 -4.17
C LEU A 450 0.84 -33.86 -4.89
N LEU A 451 -0.09 -33.28 -4.11
CA LEU A 451 -1.24 -32.53 -4.58
C LEU A 451 -0.85 -31.24 -5.32
N LEU A 452 0.10 -30.46 -4.80
CA LEU A 452 0.56 -29.25 -5.48
C LEU A 452 1.16 -29.59 -6.86
N GLN A 453 1.98 -30.64 -6.94
CA GLN A 453 2.54 -31.06 -8.21
C GLN A 453 1.47 -31.60 -9.18
N ALA A 454 0.51 -32.39 -8.69
CA ALA A 454 -0.59 -32.90 -9.51
C ALA A 454 -1.47 -31.77 -10.05
N LEU A 455 -1.71 -30.72 -9.25
CA LEU A 455 -2.40 -29.51 -9.70
C LEU A 455 -1.63 -28.81 -10.83
N ARG A 456 -0.29 -28.74 -10.75
CA ARG A 456 0.54 -28.15 -11.81
C ARG A 456 0.48 -28.94 -13.11
N ASN A 457 0.53 -30.27 -13.00
CA ASN A 457 0.53 -31.17 -14.15
C ASN A 457 -0.82 -31.16 -14.89
N ASN A 458 -1.93 -31.09 -14.15
CA ASN A 458 -3.28 -31.26 -14.73
C ASN A 458 -4.06 -29.97 -14.96
N VAL A 459 -3.68 -28.85 -14.33
CA VAL A 459 -4.42 -27.58 -14.41
C VAL A 459 -3.60 -26.48 -15.08
N SER A 460 -2.44 -26.14 -14.53
CA SER A 460 -1.50 -25.17 -15.10
C SER A 460 -0.17 -25.19 -14.36
N LEU A 461 0.95 -25.05 -15.07
CA LEU A 461 2.27 -24.93 -14.45
C LEU A 461 2.41 -23.70 -13.55
N ASP A 462 1.59 -22.67 -13.79
CA ASP A 462 1.57 -21.41 -13.01
C ASP A 462 0.81 -21.54 -11.68
N ILE A 463 0.41 -22.75 -11.28
CA ILE A 463 -0.24 -22.98 -9.99
C ILE A 463 0.78 -22.77 -8.85
N GLU A 464 0.43 -21.84 -7.98
CA GLU A 464 1.12 -21.42 -6.77
C GLU A 464 0.22 -21.61 -5.56
N GLN A 465 0.81 -22.13 -4.48
CA GLN A 465 0.15 -22.19 -3.18
C GLN A 465 -0.09 -20.76 -2.65
N LYS A 466 -1.34 -20.48 -2.26
CA LYS A 466 -1.77 -19.23 -1.60
C LYS A 466 -2.10 -19.43 -0.12
N GLY A 467 -2.21 -20.67 0.33
CA GLY A 467 -2.41 -21.03 1.73
C GLY A 467 -2.53 -22.53 1.91
N SER A 468 -2.08 -23.04 3.05
CA SER A 468 -2.28 -24.46 3.41
C SER A 468 -2.58 -24.57 4.89
N ASN A 469 -3.40 -25.56 5.26
CA ASN A 469 -3.61 -25.97 6.64
C ASN A 469 -3.85 -27.47 6.67
N ILE A 470 -3.01 -28.17 7.42
CA ILE A 470 -3.02 -29.62 7.56
C ILE A 470 -3.39 -29.93 9.00
N THR A 471 -4.33 -30.85 9.20
CA THR A 471 -4.66 -31.44 10.49
C THR A 471 -4.59 -32.96 10.34
N LYS A 472 -4.62 -33.71 11.44
CA LYS A 472 -4.63 -35.19 11.40
C LYS A 472 -5.77 -35.81 10.58
N GLU A 473 -6.85 -35.05 10.31
CA GLU A 473 -8.01 -35.54 9.56
C GLU A 473 -8.09 -35.04 8.11
N ARG A 474 -7.40 -33.95 7.74
CA ARG A 474 -7.61 -33.31 6.43
C ARG A 474 -6.49 -32.39 5.98
N ILE A 475 -6.46 -32.18 4.67
CA ILE A 475 -5.73 -31.12 3.97
C ILE A 475 -6.72 -30.01 3.58
N ARG A 476 -6.38 -28.76 3.86
CA ARG A 476 -6.99 -27.57 3.24
C ARG A 476 -5.92 -26.89 2.41
N PHE A 477 -6.10 -26.85 1.11
CA PHE A 477 -5.12 -26.30 0.17
C PHE A 477 -5.73 -25.19 -0.67
N ASP A 478 -5.09 -24.03 -0.67
CA ASP A 478 -5.52 -22.83 -1.39
C ASP A 478 -4.50 -22.51 -2.48
N PHE A 479 -4.97 -22.27 -3.70
CA PHE A 479 -4.11 -22.02 -4.86
C PHE A 479 -4.75 -21.01 -5.82
N ASN A 480 -3.94 -20.38 -6.67
CA ASN A 480 -4.40 -19.40 -7.67
C ASN A 480 -5.17 -20.06 -8.81
N LEU A 481 -6.50 -20.06 -8.71
CA LEU A 481 -7.40 -20.46 -9.79
C LEU A 481 -8.71 -19.68 -9.68
N ASP A 482 -9.06 -18.96 -10.73
CA ASP A 482 -10.23 -18.08 -10.79
C ASP A 482 -11.55 -18.83 -11.06
N ARG A 483 -11.46 -20.06 -11.60
CA ARG A 483 -12.58 -20.97 -11.83
C ARG A 483 -12.57 -22.18 -10.90
N LYS A 484 -13.66 -22.97 -10.93
CA LYS A 484 -13.70 -24.29 -10.28
C LYS A 484 -12.83 -25.27 -11.08
N LEU A 485 -12.27 -26.25 -10.37
CA LEU A 485 -11.77 -27.45 -11.03
C LEU A 485 -12.95 -28.17 -11.68
N THR A 486 -12.75 -28.60 -12.92
CA THR A 486 -13.68 -29.49 -13.61
C THR A 486 -13.64 -30.88 -12.97
N TYR A 487 -14.68 -31.67 -13.20
CA TYR A 487 -14.73 -33.05 -12.69
C TYR A 487 -13.57 -33.89 -13.24
N GLU A 488 -13.23 -33.73 -14.51
CA GLU A 488 -12.10 -34.43 -15.13
C GLU A 488 -10.75 -34.03 -14.53
N GLU A 489 -10.55 -32.74 -14.21
CA GLU A 489 -9.33 -32.29 -13.52
C GLU A 489 -9.23 -32.89 -12.11
N ILE A 490 -10.33 -32.91 -11.36
CA ILE A 490 -10.35 -33.53 -10.02
C ILE A 490 -9.99 -35.01 -10.12
N GLU A 491 -10.60 -35.75 -11.03
CA GLU A 491 -10.32 -37.17 -11.22
C GLU A 491 -8.86 -37.43 -11.58
N LYS A 492 -8.29 -36.63 -12.49
CA LYS A 492 -6.86 -36.74 -12.85
C LYS A 492 -5.94 -36.44 -11.67
N ILE A 493 -6.23 -35.38 -10.91
CA ILE A 493 -5.45 -35.00 -9.72
C ILE A 493 -5.51 -36.12 -8.67
N GLU A 494 -6.69 -36.65 -8.39
CA GLU A 494 -6.85 -37.74 -7.43
C GLU A 494 -6.12 -39.01 -7.89
N ASN A 495 -6.26 -39.39 -9.15
CA ASN A 495 -5.57 -40.56 -9.70
C ASN A 495 -4.05 -40.42 -9.63
N GLU A 496 -3.52 -39.26 -10.03
CA GLU A 496 -2.07 -39.01 -10.03
C GLU A 496 -1.50 -39.01 -8.61
N VAL A 497 -2.16 -38.36 -7.64
CA VAL A 497 -1.69 -38.39 -6.24
C VAL A 497 -1.69 -39.81 -5.70
N ASN A 498 -2.73 -40.60 -5.97
CA ASN A 498 -2.80 -41.99 -5.52
C ASN A 498 -1.76 -42.88 -6.21
N GLU A 499 -1.52 -42.70 -7.51
CA GLU A 499 -0.46 -43.41 -8.23
C GLU A 499 0.91 -43.14 -7.60
N LYS A 500 1.20 -41.88 -7.24
CA LYS A 500 2.48 -41.51 -6.58
C LYS A 500 2.60 -42.01 -5.14
N ILE A 501 1.47 -42.24 -4.46
CA ILE A 501 1.47 -42.94 -3.18
C ILE A 501 1.84 -44.42 -3.39
N ASP A 502 1.24 -45.08 -4.38
CA ASP A 502 1.46 -46.49 -4.69
C ASP A 502 2.85 -46.79 -5.30
N GLU A 503 3.54 -45.80 -5.86
CA GLU A 503 4.90 -45.93 -6.42
C GLU A 503 6.01 -46.09 -5.36
N GLU A 504 5.71 -45.92 -4.07
CA GLU A 504 6.68 -46.05 -2.97
C GLU A 504 7.93 -45.16 -3.13
N LEU A 505 7.73 -43.89 -3.50
CA LEU A 505 8.78 -42.92 -3.76
C LEU A 505 9.49 -42.49 -2.46
N ASN A 506 10.83 -42.46 -2.47
CA ASN A 506 11.61 -41.92 -1.35
C ASN A 506 11.47 -40.39 -1.22
N VAL A 507 11.44 -39.92 0.03
CA VAL A 507 11.39 -38.51 0.38
C VAL A 507 12.69 -38.11 1.06
N GLU A 508 13.47 -37.26 0.40
CA GLU A 508 14.77 -36.81 0.88
C GLU A 508 14.72 -35.37 1.38
N ARG A 509 15.28 -35.12 2.58
CA ARG A 509 15.48 -33.77 3.13
C ARG A 509 16.94 -33.36 2.98
N LYS A 510 17.19 -32.21 2.35
CA LYS A 510 18.51 -31.56 2.29
C LYS A 510 18.45 -30.13 2.80
N GLU A 511 19.44 -29.73 3.60
CA GLU A 511 19.63 -28.32 3.96
C GLU A 511 20.60 -27.67 2.97
N MET A 512 20.20 -26.53 2.40
CA MET A 512 21.00 -25.79 1.42
C MET A 512 20.64 -24.30 1.47
N SER A 513 21.41 -23.45 0.80
CA SER A 513 21.06 -22.03 0.68
C SER A 513 19.84 -21.81 -0.22
N VAL A 514 19.16 -20.67 -0.07
CA VAL A 514 18.03 -20.29 -0.94
C VAL A 514 18.45 -20.24 -2.41
N GLU A 515 19.66 -19.77 -2.70
CA GLU A 515 20.20 -19.73 -4.06
C GLU A 515 20.40 -21.13 -4.66
N GLU A 516 20.93 -22.07 -3.88
CA GLU A 516 21.10 -23.46 -4.32
C GLU A 516 19.74 -24.13 -4.53
N ALA A 517 18.77 -23.90 -3.65
CA ALA A 517 17.41 -24.40 -3.78
C ALA A 517 16.75 -23.91 -5.09
N LYS A 518 16.89 -22.61 -5.40
CA LYS A 518 16.41 -22.02 -6.66
C LYS A 518 17.08 -22.65 -7.88
N LYS A 519 18.41 -22.82 -7.86
CA LYS A 519 19.16 -23.45 -8.96
C LYS A 519 18.75 -24.91 -9.20
N GLN A 520 18.32 -25.61 -8.16
CA GLN A 520 17.86 -27.00 -8.24
C GLN A 520 16.37 -27.15 -8.61
N GLY A 521 15.68 -26.04 -8.90
CA GLY A 521 14.27 -26.04 -9.30
C GLY A 521 13.28 -26.26 -8.15
N ALA A 522 13.68 -26.01 -6.90
CA ALA A 522 12.76 -26.11 -5.76
C ALA A 522 11.68 -25.01 -5.84
N SER A 523 10.43 -25.39 -5.62
CA SER A 523 9.30 -24.46 -5.56
C SER A 523 8.94 -24.11 -4.10
N GLY A 524 8.37 -22.93 -3.86
CA GLY A 524 8.00 -22.48 -2.51
C GLY A 524 7.89 -20.96 -2.41
N ILE A 525 7.37 -20.49 -1.28
CA ILE A 525 7.32 -19.06 -0.96
C ILE A 525 8.72 -18.64 -0.50
N PHE A 526 9.44 -17.89 -1.34
CA PHE A 526 10.78 -17.36 -1.06
C PHE A 526 10.74 -16.14 -0.11
N GLU A 527 9.90 -16.17 0.91
CA GLU A 527 9.85 -15.14 1.95
C GLU A 527 11.04 -15.30 2.91
N GLU A 528 11.55 -14.16 3.41
CA GLU A 528 12.71 -13.98 4.31
C GLU A 528 12.59 -14.67 5.70
N LYS A 529 11.68 -15.63 5.88
CA LYS A 529 11.50 -16.37 7.14
C LYS A 529 12.49 -17.50 7.37
N TYR A 530 13.31 -17.84 6.37
CA TYR A 530 14.33 -18.86 6.50
C TYR A 530 15.68 -18.16 6.59
N GLY A 531 16.48 -18.47 7.61
CA GLY A 531 17.86 -17.98 7.71
C GLY A 531 18.72 -18.43 6.52
N ASP A 532 20.04 -18.27 6.61
CA ASP A 532 20.99 -18.56 5.51
C ASP A 532 20.89 -19.99 4.90
N LYS A 533 20.16 -20.91 5.54
CA LYS A 533 19.86 -22.27 5.06
C LYS A 533 18.35 -22.60 5.16
N VAL A 534 17.83 -23.20 4.09
CA VAL A 534 16.46 -23.75 3.97
C VAL A 534 16.49 -25.27 3.97
N SER A 535 15.43 -25.90 4.46
CA SER A 535 15.18 -27.34 4.25
C SER A 535 14.40 -27.54 2.96
N VAL A 536 14.97 -28.33 2.03
CA VAL A 536 14.34 -28.72 0.78
C VAL A 536 13.97 -30.19 0.87
N TYR A 537 12.68 -30.48 0.69
CA TYR A 537 12.16 -31.84 0.58
C TYR A 537 11.99 -32.20 -0.89
N THR A 538 12.52 -33.35 -1.27
CA THR A 538 12.41 -33.90 -2.63
C THR A 538 11.72 -35.26 -2.56
N VAL A 539 10.57 -35.40 -3.24
CA VAL A 539 9.92 -36.69 -3.46
C VAL A 539 10.42 -37.22 -4.79
N GLU A 540 11.45 -38.07 -4.74
CA GLU A 540 12.27 -38.56 -5.87
C GLU A 540 12.31 -37.65 -7.10
N ASN A 541 11.69 -38.07 -8.21
CA ASN A 541 11.64 -37.37 -9.49
C ASN A 541 10.33 -36.60 -9.69
N TYR A 542 9.50 -36.46 -8.66
CA TYR A 542 8.15 -35.93 -8.78
C TYR A 542 8.00 -34.50 -8.26
N SER A 543 8.37 -34.22 -7.01
CA SER A 543 8.23 -32.87 -6.43
C SER A 543 9.47 -32.43 -5.66
N LYS A 544 9.71 -31.11 -5.62
CA LYS A 544 10.81 -30.51 -4.86
C LYS A 544 10.40 -29.15 -4.31
N GLU A 545 10.39 -29.04 -2.98
CA GLU A 545 9.81 -27.88 -2.30
C GLU A 545 10.60 -27.48 -1.06
N ILE A 546 10.65 -26.17 -0.79
CA ILE A 546 11.14 -25.66 0.51
C ILE A 546 10.04 -25.86 1.54
N CYS A 547 10.31 -26.62 2.60
CA CYS A 547 9.35 -26.86 3.67
C CYS A 547 10.04 -27.10 5.01
N ALA A 548 9.37 -26.75 6.11
CA ALA A 548 9.87 -26.90 7.48
C ALA A 548 9.01 -27.86 8.34
N GLY A 549 7.97 -28.47 7.76
CA GLY A 549 7.13 -29.44 8.48
C GLY A 549 7.66 -30.86 8.41
N PRO A 550 7.05 -31.79 9.17
CA PRO A 550 7.40 -33.21 9.15
C PRO A 550 6.88 -33.90 7.88
N HIS A 551 7.69 -34.81 7.31
CA HIS A 551 7.35 -35.61 6.13
C HIS A 551 7.64 -37.09 6.40
N VAL A 552 6.91 -37.97 5.71
CA VAL A 552 7.26 -39.40 5.67
C VAL A 552 8.60 -39.60 4.95
N ASN A 553 9.30 -40.70 5.21
CA ASN A 553 10.56 -41.01 4.49
C ASN A 553 10.29 -41.67 3.13
N ASN A 554 9.11 -42.26 2.96
CA ASN A 554 8.69 -42.89 1.71
C ASN A 554 7.17 -42.78 1.54
N THR A 555 6.68 -42.56 0.32
CA THR A 555 5.24 -42.36 0.07
C THR A 555 4.37 -43.56 0.47
N LYS A 556 4.93 -44.78 0.56
CA LYS A 556 4.22 -45.97 1.06
C LYS A 556 3.79 -45.89 2.53
N GLU A 557 4.37 -44.96 3.29
CA GLU A 557 3.98 -44.70 4.67
C GLU A 557 2.64 -43.95 4.74
N ILE A 558 2.18 -43.36 3.63
CA ILE A 558 0.86 -42.72 3.49
C ILE A 558 -0.20 -43.82 3.40
N LYS A 559 -1.10 -43.86 4.38
CA LYS A 559 -2.19 -44.84 4.45
C LYS A 559 -3.49 -44.26 3.94
N GLY A 560 -4.19 -45.02 3.11
CA GLY A 560 -5.47 -44.65 2.52
C GLY A 560 -5.30 -43.98 1.15
N LYS A 561 -6.44 -43.71 0.50
CA LYS A 561 -6.51 -43.07 -0.82
C LYS A 561 -6.78 -41.58 -0.69
N PHE A 562 -5.99 -40.77 -1.36
CA PHE A 562 -6.22 -39.34 -1.47
C PHE A 562 -7.53 -39.04 -2.20
N LYS A 563 -8.34 -38.16 -1.62
CA LYS A 563 -9.63 -37.76 -2.16
C LYS A 563 -9.96 -36.31 -1.85
N ILE A 564 -10.38 -35.55 -2.85
CA ILE A 564 -10.87 -34.17 -2.75
C ILE A 564 -12.36 -34.21 -2.41
N ILE A 565 -12.68 -33.87 -1.17
CA ILE A 565 -14.06 -33.91 -0.64
C ILE A 565 -14.84 -32.62 -0.90
N LYS A 566 -14.15 -31.51 -1.13
CA LYS A 566 -14.79 -30.20 -1.34
C LYS A 566 -13.89 -29.27 -2.13
N GLN A 567 -14.48 -28.48 -3.02
CA GLN A 567 -13.86 -27.26 -3.56
C GLN A 567 -14.77 -26.04 -3.33
N GLU A 568 -14.18 -24.90 -3.00
CA GLU A 568 -14.89 -23.63 -2.77
C GLU A 568 -14.01 -22.43 -3.12
N SER A 569 -14.61 -21.26 -3.37
CA SER A 569 -13.83 -20.02 -3.53
C SER A 569 -13.33 -19.57 -2.15
N SER A 570 -12.04 -19.27 -2.03
CA SER A 570 -11.48 -18.67 -0.80
C SER A 570 -11.55 -17.15 -0.85
N SER A 571 -11.03 -16.57 -1.93
CA SER A 571 -11.06 -15.14 -2.26
C SER A 571 -11.05 -14.97 -3.78
N ALA A 572 -10.97 -13.73 -4.28
CA ALA A 572 -10.85 -13.48 -5.72
C ALA A 572 -9.56 -14.12 -6.26
N GLY A 573 -9.68 -14.91 -7.33
CA GLY A 573 -8.53 -15.60 -7.94
C GLY A 573 -7.96 -16.77 -7.13
N VAL A 574 -8.53 -17.11 -5.97
CA VAL A 574 -8.03 -18.21 -5.11
C VAL A 574 -9.10 -19.28 -4.92
N ARG A 575 -8.75 -20.50 -5.32
CA ARG A 575 -9.56 -21.71 -5.11
C ARG A 575 -9.05 -22.45 -3.88
N ARG A 576 -9.97 -22.93 -3.05
CA ARG A 576 -9.70 -23.79 -1.90
C ARG A 576 -10.23 -25.18 -2.18
N ILE A 577 -9.42 -26.19 -1.92
CA ILE A 577 -9.84 -27.58 -1.83
C ILE A 577 -9.67 -28.11 -0.41
N LYS A 578 -10.57 -29.02 -0.03
CA LYS A 578 -10.40 -29.86 1.15
C LYS A 578 -10.27 -31.29 0.68
N ALA A 579 -9.25 -31.97 1.18
CA ALA A 579 -8.96 -33.35 0.84
C ALA A 579 -8.66 -34.17 2.10
N ILE A 580 -8.78 -35.48 1.99
CA ILE A 580 -8.53 -36.45 3.05
C ILE A 580 -7.77 -37.66 2.48
N LEU A 581 -7.25 -38.50 3.35
CA LEU A 581 -6.91 -39.88 3.03
C LEU A 581 -8.08 -40.76 3.48
N GLU A 582 -8.81 -41.34 2.53
CA GLU A 582 -9.93 -42.25 2.74
C GLU A 582 -9.39 -43.67 2.90
N ASN A 583 -9.66 -44.31 4.05
CA ASN A 583 -9.21 -45.67 4.34
C ASN A 583 -9.96 -46.74 3.54
#